data_AF-A0A1W2M4B9-F1
#
_entry.id   AF-A0A1W2M4B9-F1
#
_cell.length_a   1.000
_cell.length_b   1.000
_cell.length_c   1.000
_cell.angle_alpha   90.00
_cell.angle_beta   90.00
_cell.angle_gamma   90.00
#
_symmetry.space_group_name_H-M   'P 1'
#
loop_
_entity.id
_entity.type
_entity.pdbx_description
1 polymer ?
#
loop_
_entity_poly.entity_id
_entity_poly.type
_entity_poly.pdbx_seq_one_letter_code
_entity_poly.pdbx_strand_id
1 'polypeptide(L)'
;LDAGGASLDMIRSRAKSAIGDLSASASHTLSTTWTVPLPWFVLFDPGMRRVKLGKGRDDPEREVSWRVSIADARHRAREVGDLLEATFGDSGPGRVLLETRRWLDSFHPGSAVELDYGGLVQLFADSILQSDTTAEEVHDILDALRTGNVDELAELFADLRDFWGDLAARERAN
;
A
#
# COMPACT_ATOMS: atom_id res chain seq x y z
N LEU A 1 -0.61 -11.51 -55.00
CA LEU A 1 -1.22 -10.75 -53.89
C LEU A 1 -2.68 -11.15 -53.89
N ASP A 2 -3.12 -11.93 -52.90
CA ASP A 2 -4.51 -11.89 -52.44
C ASP A 2 -4.54 -12.28 -50.97
N ALA A 3 -5.15 -11.39 -50.20
CA ALA A 3 -5.05 -11.28 -48.75
C ALA A 3 -5.98 -12.27 -48.06
N GLY A 4 -5.40 -13.16 -47.24
CA GLY A 4 -6.13 -14.04 -46.33
C GLY A 4 -6.79 -13.24 -45.21
N GLY A 5 -8.03 -12.80 -45.44
CA GLY A 5 -8.86 -12.19 -44.41
C GLY A 5 -9.29 -13.24 -43.39
N ALA A 6 -8.87 -13.08 -42.14
CA ALA A 6 -9.34 -13.90 -41.03
C ALA A 6 -10.87 -13.81 -40.91
N SER A 7 -11.56 -14.96 -40.85
CA SER A 7 -13.01 -15.02 -40.65
C SER A 7 -13.43 -14.32 -39.36
N LEU A 8 -14.57 -13.62 -39.40
CA LEU A 8 -15.16 -12.90 -38.26
C LEU A 8 -15.35 -13.78 -37.02
N ASP A 9 -15.62 -15.07 -37.21
CA ASP A 9 -15.77 -16.02 -36.10
C ASP A 9 -14.44 -16.33 -35.41
N MET A 10 -13.33 -16.32 -36.16
CA MET A 10 -11.99 -16.49 -35.61
C MET A 10 -11.55 -15.24 -34.84
N ILE A 11 -11.94 -14.06 -35.30
CA ILE A 11 -11.73 -12.78 -34.58
C ILE A 11 -12.56 -12.78 -33.28
N ARG A 12 -13.83 -13.17 -33.34
CA ARG A 12 -14.71 -13.25 -32.16
C ARG A 12 -14.24 -14.28 -31.15
N SER A 13 -13.77 -15.44 -31.60
CA SER A 13 -13.22 -16.50 -30.73
C SER A 13 -11.95 -16.02 -30.01
N ARG A 14 -11.03 -15.37 -30.73
CA ARG A 14 -9.82 -14.77 -30.12
C ARG A 14 -10.15 -13.67 -29.12
N ALA A 15 -11.10 -12.80 -29.44
CA ALA A 15 -11.56 -11.75 -28.52
C ALA A 15 -12.20 -12.36 -27.26
N LYS A 16 -13.04 -13.39 -27.42
CA LYS A 16 -13.68 -14.09 -26.28
C LYS A 16 -12.66 -14.81 -25.40
N SER A 17 -11.62 -15.41 -25.99
CA SER A 17 -10.51 -16.02 -25.24
C SER A 17 -9.70 -14.98 -24.46
N ALA A 18 -9.34 -13.87 -25.10
CA ALA A 18 -8.61 -12.78 -24.44
C ALA A 18 -9.42 -12.15 -23.29
N ILE A 19 -10.74 -12.02 -23.44
CA ILE A 19 -11.64 -11.55 -22.37
C ILE A 19 -11.78 -12.60 -21.25
N GLY A 20 -11.79 -13.89 -21.60
CA GLY A 20 -11.77 -14.98 -20.62
C GLY A 20 -10.51 -14.95 -19.74
N ASP A 21 -9.34 -14.74 -20.35
CA ASP A 21 -8.07 -14.59 -19.64
C ASP A 21 -8.05 -13.31 -18.77
N LEU A 22 -8.64 -12.21 -19.23
CA LEU A 22 -8.80 -10.98 -18.44
C LEU A 22 -9.74 -11.17 -17.23
N SER A 23 -10.80 -11.98 -17.38
CA SER A 23 -11.76 -12.25 -16.29
C SER A 23 -11.24 -13.18 -15.20
N ALA A 24 -10.17 -13.94 -15.49
CA ALA A 24 -9.45 -14.75 -14.51
C ALA A 24 -8.37 -13.95 -13.77
N SER A 25 -8.14 -12.68 -14.13
CA SER A 25 -7.27 -11.78 -13.40
C SER A 25 -7.94 -11.43 -12.08
N ALA A 26 -7.71 -12.24 -11.04
CA ALA A 26 -8.07 -11.88 -9.68
C ALA A 26 -7.52 -10.46 -9.43
N SER A 27 -8.38 -9.53 -9.00
CA SER A 27 -7.89 -8.23 -8.55
C SER A 27 -6.92 -8.49 -7.40
N HIS A 28 -5.64 -8.20 -7.64
CA HIS A 28 -4.56 -8.42 -6.69
C HIS A 28 -4.33 -7.17 -5.85
N THR A 29 -5.42 -6.55 -5.41
CA THR A 29 -5.40 -5.30 -4.66
C THR A 29 -6.09 -5.51 -3.31
N LEU A 30 -5.40 -5.13 -2.24
CA LEU A 30 -6.02 -4.86 -0.96
C LEU A 30 -6.37 -3.37 -0.94
N SER A 31 -7.63 -3.03 -0.72
CA SER A 31 -8.10 -1.64 -0.69
C SER A 31 -8.75 -1.34 0.65
N THR A 32 -8.41 -0.18 1.20
CA THR A 32 -9.10 0.44 2.33
C THR A 32 -9.69 1.77 1.88
N THR A 33 -10.79 2.16 2.51
CA THR A 33 -11.41 3.46 2.25
C THR A 33 -10.92 4.46 3.29
N TRP A 34 -10.64 5.69 2.88
CA TRP A 34 -10.33 6.85 3.75
C TRP A 34 -9.09 6.76 4.64
N THR A 35 -8.38 5.64 4.69
CA THR A 35 -7.19 5.44 5.52
C THR A 35 -6.25 4.43 4.88
N VAL A 36 -4.99 4.42 5.33
CA VAL A 36 -4.02 3.37 5.03
C VAL A 36 -3.69 2.64 6.34
N PRO A 37 -3.81 1.29 6.41
CA PRO A 37 -3.36 0.54 7.58
C PRO A 37 -1.87 0.79 7.83
N LEU A 38 -1.54 1.40 8.97
CA LEU A 38 -0.15 1.72 9.34
C LEU A 38 0.82 0.53 9.23
N PRO A 39 0.43 -0.72 9.59
CA PRO A 39 1.31 -1.88 9.41
C PRO A 39 1.74 -2.16 7.96
N TRP A 40 1.08 -1.59 6.95
CA TRP A 40 1.50 -1.74 5.55
C TRP A 40 2.79 -0.97 5.23
N PHE A 41 3.07 0.15 5.90
CA PHE A 41 4.31 0.91 5.67
C PHE A 41 5.58 0.13 6.05
N VAL A 42 5.45 -0.89 6.88
CA VAL A 42 6.52 -1.84 7.22
C VAL A 42 7.09 -2.55 5.98
N LEU A 43 6.27 -2.76 4.96
CA LEU A 43 6.69 -3.49 3.76
C LEU A 43 7.68 -2.70 2.89
N PHE A 44 7.76 -1.38 3.09
CA PHE A 44 8.46 -0.47 2.21
C PHE A 44 9.66 0.17 2.90
N ASP A 45 10.66 0.49 2.10
CA ASP A 45 11.69 1.44 2.49
C ASP A 45 11.10 2.87 2.38
N PRO A 46 11.11 3.68 3.45
CA PRO A 46 10.61 5.06 3.40
C PRO A 46 11.22 5.87 2.25
N GLY A 47 12.49 5.64 1.92
CA GLY A 47 13.19 6.31 0.83
C GLY A 47 12.71 5.98 -0.58
N MET A 48 11.86 4.95 -0.75
CA MET A 48 11.25 4.58 -2.04
C MET A 48 9.99 5.39 -2.37
N ARG A 49 9.68 6.41 -1.56
CA ARG A 49 8.54 7.30 -1.74
C ARG A 49 8.60 8.04 -3.06
N ARG A 50 7.47 8.03 -3.78
CA ARG A 50 7.25 8.79 -5.01
C ARG A 50 6.10 9.76 -4.77
N VAL A 51 6.29 11.01 -5.20
CA VAL A 51 5.26 12.04 -5.12
C VAL A 51 5.12 12.72 -6.48
N LYS A 52 3.89 12.76 -7.00
CA LYS A 52 3.50 13.53 -8.18
C LYS A 52 2.30 14.41 -7.81
N LEU A 53 2.45 15.72 -7.91
CA LEU A 53 1.42 16.69 -7.50
C LEU A 53 0.45 17.10 -8.62
N GLY A 54 0.73 16.72 -9.88
CA GLY A 54 -0.08 17.13 -11.02
C GLY A 54 -0.12 18.66 -11.21
N LYS A 55 -1.17 19.16 -11.86
CA LYS A 55 -1.39 20.58 -12.14
C LYS A 55 -2.37 21.26 -11.16
N GLY A 56 -2.92 20.51 -10.23
CA GLY A 56 -3.90 21.00 -9.27
C GLY A 56 -4.57 19.84 -8.55
N ARG A 57 -5.33 20.14 -7.49
CA ARG A 57 -5.87 19.15 -6.55
C ARG A 57 -6.53 17.97 -7.25
N ASP A 58 -7.46 18.24 -8.17
CA ASP A 58 -8.29 17.27 -8.92
C ASP A 58 -7.59 16.58 -10.11
N ASP A 59 -6.28 16.79 -10.29
CA ASP A 59 -5.54 16.18 -11.40
C ASP A 59 -5.43 14.65 -11.20
N PRO A 60 -5.89 13.82 -12.17
CA PRO A 60 -5.81 12.37 -12.08
C PRO A 60 -4.37 11.84 -12.12
N GLU A 61 -3.39 12.66 -12.48
CA GLU A 61 -1.98 12.32 -12.43
C GLU A 61 -1.35 12.47 -11.03
N ARG A 62 -2.11 12.93 -10.02
CA ARG A 62 -1.62 13.00 -8.64
C ARG A 62 -1.40 11.61 -8.07
N GLU A 63 -0.26 11.42 -7.42
CA GLU A 63 0.19 10.12 -6.93
C GLU A 63 1.07 10.33 -5.69
N VAL A 64 0.85 9.50 -4.67
CA VAL A 64 1.82 9.21 -3.62
C VAL A 64 1.89 7.71 -3.49
N SER A 65 3.08 7.15 -3.73
CA SER A 65 3.25 5.70 -3.76
C SER A 65 4.63 5.26 -3.27
N TRP A 66 4.70 4.00 -2.84
CA TRP A 66 5.94 3.29 -2.54
C TRP A 66 5.93 1.98 -3.30
N ARG A 67 7.06 1.59 -3.88
CA ARG A 67 7.17 0.34 -4.65
C ARG A 67 8.47 -0.39 -4.34
N VAL A 68 8.36 -1.68 -4.05
CA VAL A 68 9.50 -2.56 -3.73
C VAL A 68 9.33 -3.93 -4.39
N SER A 69 10.38 -4.76 -4.33
CA SER A 69 10.24 -6.18 -4.69
C SER A 69 9.41 -6.92 -3.65
N ILE A 70 8.67 -7.95 -4.05
CA ILE A 70 7.91 -8.78 -3.11
C ILE A 70 8.82 -9.56 -2.15
N ALA A 71 10.04 -9.87 -2.57
CA ALA A 71 11.04 -10.51 -1.73
C ALA A 71 11.41 -9.61 -0.55
N ASP A 72 11.67 -8.33 -0.82
CA ASP A 72 12.01 -7.35 0.21
C ASP A 72 10.83 -7.07 1.14
N ALA A 73 9.61 -6.93 0.59
CA ALA A 73 8.40 -6.74 1.39
C ALA A 73 8.15 -7.93 2.35
N ARG A 74 8.27 -9.17 1.85
CA ARG A 74 8.11 -10.39 2.67
C ARG A 74 9.19 -10.51 3.74
N HIS A 75 10.42 -10.11 3.43
CA HIS A 75 11.52 -10.12 4.39
C HIS A 75 11.25 -9.17 5.56
N ARG A 76 10.95 -7.89 5.27
CA ARG A 76 10.58 -6.90 6.30
C ARG A 76 9.36 -7.33 7.11
N ALA A 77 8.33 -7.83 6.46
CA ALA A 77 7.12 -8.32 7.13
C ALA A 77 7.39 -9.47 8.11
N ARG A 78 8.39 -10.31 7.84
CA ARG A 78 8.79 -11.39 8.73
C ARG A 78 9.53 -10.85 9.94
N GLU A 79 10.57 -10.06 9.72
CA GLU A 79 11.39 -9.51 10.81
C GLU A 79 10.56 -8.69 11.80
N VAL A 80 9.64 -7.87 11.29
CA VAL A 80 8.79 -7.01 12.12
C VAL A 80 7.60 -7.79 12.69
N GLY A 81 7.09 -8.79 11.98
CA GLY A 81 6.01 -9.65 12.49
C GLY A 81 6.38 -10.32 13.81
N ASP A 82 7.59 -10.88 13.89
CA ASP A 82 8.10 -11.54 15.09
C ASP A 82 8.25 -10.54 16.27
N LEU A 83 8.71 -9.31 15.99
CA LEU A 83 8.80 -8.23 16.98
C LEU A 83 7.43 -7.80 17.51
N LEU A 84 6.45 -7.63 16.62
CA LEU A 84 5.10 -7.21 16.98
C LEU A 84 4.36 -8.29 17.75
N GLU A 85 4.53 -9.56 17.40
CA GLU A 85 3.97 -10.70 18.14
C GLU A 85 4.56 -10.77 19.56
N ALA A 86 5.88 -10.59 19.70
CA ALA A 86 6.53 -10.56 21.01
C ALA A 86 6.05 -9.38 21.89
N THR A 87 5.77 -8.23 21.28
CA THR A 87 5.37 -7.01 22.00
C THR A 87 3.87 -6.97 22.33
N PHE A 88 3.02 -7.31 21.38
CA PHE A 88 1.56 -7.10 21.45
C PHE A 88 0.74 -8.40 21.47
N GLY A 89 1.38 -9.56 21.33
CA GLY A 89 0.73 -10.86 21.25
C GLY A 89 -0.01 -11.07 19.92
N ASP A 90 -0.97 -12.00 19.92
CA ASP A 90 -1.69 -12.47 18.72
C ASP A 90 -2.73 -11.49 18.16
N SER A 91 -2.87 -10.31 18.76
CA SER A 91 -3.85 -9.29 18.37
C SER A 91 -3.18 -7.94 18.05
N GLY A 92 -3.85 -7.11 17.25
CA GLY A 92 -3.34 -5.77 16.91
C GLY A 92 -2.49 -5.73 15.62
N PRO A 93 -1.48 -4.83 15.53
CA PRO A 93 -0.81 -4.50 14.27
C PRO A 93 -0.05 -5.69 13.65
N GLY A 94 0.50 -6.58 14.49
CA GLY A 94 1.17 -7.80 14.03
C GLY A 94 0.24 -8.73 13.24
N ARG A 95 -1.04 -8.78 13.61
CA ARG A 95 -2.05 -9.62 12.92
C ARG A 95 -2.31 -9.11 11.50
N VAL A 96 -2.47 -7.80 11.32
CA VAL A 96 -2.67 -7.17 10.01
C VAL A 96 -1.47 -7.43 9.11
N LEU A 97 -0.25 -7.28 9.64
CA LEU A 97 0.98 -7.55 8.90
C LEU A 97 1.10 -9.03 8.51
N LEU A 98 0.76 -9.95 9.42
CA LEU A 98 0.77 -11.40 9.15
C LEU A 98 -0.21 -11.78 8.04
N GLU A 99 -1.44 -11.26 8.07
CA GLU A 99 -2.44 -11.51 7.05
C GLU A 99 -2.01 -10.94 5.70
N THR A 100 -1.43 -9.73 5.69
CA THR A 100 -0.87 -9.12 4.49
C THR A 100 0.29 -9.95 3.93
N ARG A 101 1.21 -10.45 4.76
CA ARG A 101 2.30 -11.34 4.33
C ARG A 101 1.78 -12.65 3.73
N ARG A 102 0.79 -13.28 4.36
CA ARG A 102 0.17 -14.52 3.84
C ARG A 102 -0.49 -14.31 2.49
N TRP A 103 -1.12 -13.15 2.31
CA TRP A 103 -1.66 -12.77 1.00
C TRP A 103 -0.52 -12.60 -0.02
N LEU A 104 0.55 -11.89 0.35
CA LEU A 104 1.74 -11.77 -0.51
C LEU A 104 2.34 -13.12 -0.86
N ASP A 105 2.34 -14.12 0.02
CA ASP A 105 2.90 -15.48 -0.24
C ASP A 105 2.22 -16.22 -1.41
N SER A 106 1.01 -15.81 -1.82
CA SER A 106 0.32 -16.38 -2.98
C SER A 106 0.87 -15.95 -4.35
N PHE A 107 1.79 -14.99 -4.38
CA PHE A 107 2.33 -14.37 -5.60
C PHE A 107 3.70 -14.92 -6.01
N HIS A 108 4.02 -14.76 -7.30
CA HIS A 108 5.32 -15.12 -7.85
C HIS A 108 6.47 -14.35 -7.15
N PRO A 109 7.62 -14.99 -6.85
CA PRO A 109 8.73 -14.33 -6.14
C PRO A 109 9.36 -13.12 -6.86
N GLY A 110 9.17 -13.02 -8.18
CA GLY A 110 9.60 -11.87 -8.99
C GLY A 110 8.60 -10.72 -9.07
N SER A 111 7.49 -10.78 -8.32
CA SER A 111 6.50 -9.70 -8.31
C SER A 111 7.01 -8.45 -7.60
N ALA A 112 6.35 -7.32 -7.85
CA ALA A 112 6.51 -6.09 -7.08
C ALA A 112 5.31 -5.91 -6.13
N VAL A 113 5.52 -5.15 -5.06
CA VAL A 113 4.47 -4.69 -4.15
C VAL A 113 4.46 -3.17 -4.22
N GLU A 114 3.27 -2.59 -4.31
CA GLU A 114 3.07 -1.15 -4.36
C GLU A 114 2.00 -0.77 -3.34
N LEU A 115 2.27 0.29 -2.57
CA LEU A 115 1.29 0.98 -1.75
C LEU A 115 1.03 2.31 -2.43
N ASP A 116 -0.19 2.49 -2.91
CA ASP A 116 -0.64 3.68 -3.61
C ASP A 116 -1.76 4.31 -2.78
N TYR A 117 -1.62 5.60 -2.47
CA TYR A 117 -2.67 6.37 -1.80
C TYR A 117 -3.94 6.49 -2.66
N GLY A 118 -3.84 6.29 -3.97
CA GLY A 118 -4.94 6.36 -4.91
C GLY A 118 -5.68 7.67 -4.77
N GLY A 119 -7.01 7.60 -4.66
CA GLY A 119 -7.86 8.80 -4.49
C GLY A 119 -7.60 9.61 -3.22
N LEU A 120 -6.89 9.09 -2.21
CA LEU A 120 -6.62 9.84 -0.98
C LEU A 120 -5.79 11.11 -1.24
N VAL A 121 -4.93 11.10 -2.25
CA VAL A 121 -4.12 12.27 -2.63
C VAL A 121 -5.00 13.51 -2.87
N GLN A 122 -6.20 13.31 -3.43
CA GLN A 122 -7.19 14.35 -3.70
C GLN A 122 -7.68 15.05 -2.43
N LEU A 123 -7.61 14.38 -1.29
CA LEU A 123 -8.06 14.93 -0.02
C LEU A 123 -6.99 15.84 0.58
N PHE A 124 -5.72 15.69 0.23
CA PHE A 124 -4.62 16.46 0.81
C PHE A 124 -4.19 17.66 -0.04
N ALA A 125 -3.81 18.73 0.66
CA ALA A 125 -3.07 19.84 0.05
C ALA A 125 -1.66 19.38 -0.35
N ASP A 126 -1.08 20.01 -1.37
CA ASP A 126 0.25 19.66 -1.88
C ASP A 126 1.33 19.70 -0.81
N SER A 127 1.31 20.70 0.08
CA SER A 127 2.28 20.82 1.17
C SER A 127 2.22 19.62 2.12
N ILE A 128 1.02 19.11 2.39
CA ILE A 128 0.82 17.94 3.27
C ILE A 128 1.35 16.68 2.58
N LEU A 129 1.07 16.50 1.28
CA LEU A 129 1.64 15.37 0.54
C LEU A 129 3.16 15.46 0.45
N GLN A 130 3.74 16.65 0.35
CA GLN A 130 5.19 16.81 0.31
C GLN A 130 5.85 16.49 1.65
N SER A 131 5.22 16.88 2.75
CA SER A 131 5.75 16.70 4.11
C SER A 131 5.32 15.41 4.80
N ASP A 132 4.55 14.54 4.14
CA ASP A 132 4.09 13.28 4.72
C ASP A 132 5.26 12.32 4.95
N THR A 133 5.51 12.07 6.24
CA THR A 133 6.56 11.23 6.82
C THR A 133 6.01 9.96 7.47
N THR A 134 4.78 9.55 7.13
CA THR A 134 4.10 8.40 7.77
C THR A 134 4.97 7.13 7.72
N ALA A 135 5.68 6.91 6.60
CA ALA A 135 6.54 5.74 6.45
C ALA A 135 7.73 5.81 7.40
N GLU A 136 8.41 6.96 7.50
CA GLU A 136 9.50 7.20 8.43
C GLU A 136 9.04 6.99 9.89
N GLU A 137 7.94 7.63 10.29
CA GLU A 137 7.40 7.54 11.65
C GLU A 137 7.05 6.10 12.06
N VAL A 138 6.51 5.29 11.15
CA VAL A 138 6.27 3.87 11.40
C VAL A 138 7.58 3.12 11.64
N HIS A 139 8.65 3.41 10.89
CA HIS A 139 9.96 2.77 11.09
C HIS A 139 10.62 3.25 12.39
N ASP A 140 10.48 4.52 12.75
CA ASP A 140 10.97 5.06 14.04
C ASP A 140 10.28 4.39 15.23
N ILE A 141 8.97 4.15 15.14
CA ILE A 141 8.22 3.37 16.14
C ILE A 141 8.79 1.96 16.27
N LEU A 142 9.10 1.29 15.16
CA LEU A 142 9.68 -0.05 15.20
C LEU A 142 11.08 -0.07 15.83
N ASP A 143 11.89 0.96 15.58
CA ASP A 143 13.21 1.10 16.18
C ASP A 143 13.14 1.43 17.69
N ALA A 144 12.20 2.28 18.10
CA ALA A 144 11.92 2.52 19.51
C ALA A 144 11.44 1.25 20.23
N LEU A 145 10.59 0.43 19.58
CA LEU A 145 10.18 -0.88 20.11
C LEU A 145 11.36 -1.85 20.26
N ARG A 146 12.29 -1.88 19.30
CA ARG A 146 13.50 -2.74 19.37
C ARG A 146 14.43 -2.34 20.52
N THR A 147 14.55 -1.05 20.79
CA THR A 147 15.45 -0.50 21.81
C THR A 147 14.80 -0.38 23.18
N GLY A 148 13.48 -0.54 23.28
CA GLY A 148 12.72 -0.38 24.52
C GLY A 148 12.56 1.09 24.94
N ASN A 149 12.68 2.04 24.00
CA ASN A 149 12.53 3.47 24.28
C ASN A 149 11.05 3.86 24.32
N VAL A 150 10.44 3.77 25.51
CA VAL A 150 8.99 3.96 25.69
C VAL A 150 8.56 5.43 25.60
N ASP A 151 9.44 6.36 25.95
CA ASP A 151 9.10 7.80 25.98
C ASP A 151 8.88 8.36 24.57
N GLU A 152 9.69 7.93 23.60
CA GLU A 152 9.61 8.33 22.19
C GLU A 152 8.37 7.73 21.48
N LEU A 153 7.93 6.54 21.90
CA LEU A 153 6.76 5.87 21.29
C LEU A 153 5.47 6.67 21.44
N ALA A 154 5.25 7.30 22.59
CA ALA A 154 4.00 8.02 22.85
C ALA A 154 3.81 9.22 21.93
N GLU A 155 4.87 9.96 21.64
CA GLU A 155 4.87 11.12 20.73
C GLU A 155 4.64 10.67 19.29
N LEU A 156 5.40 9.68 18.81
CA LEU A 156 5.25 9.14 17.45
C LEU A 156 3.84 8.58 17.18
N PHE A 157 3.24 7.89 18.16
CA PHE A 157 1.87 7.40 18.02
C PHE A 157 0.82 8.53 18.02
N ALA A 158 1.05 9.62 18.76
CA ALA A 158 0.14 10.75 18.80
C ALA A 158 0.11 11.47 17.44
N ASP A 159 1.27 11.74 16.86
CA ASP A 159 1.40 12.44 15.57
C ASP A 159 0.74 11.66 14.44
N LEU A 160 1.02 10.35 14.33
CA LEU A 160 0.37 9.48 13.36
C LEU A 160 -1.15 9.46 13.52
N ARG A 161 -1.64 9.33 14.76
CA ARG A 161 -3.07 9.29 15.03
C ARG A 161 -3.73 10.61 14.66
N ASP A 162 -3.08 11.74 14.94
CA ASP A 162 -3.64 13.05 14.66
C ASP A 162 -3.69 13.30 13.14
N PHE A 163 -2.62 12.96 12.40
CA PHE A 163 -2.59 13.04 10.94
C PHE A 163 -3.69 12.20 10.27
N TRP A 164 -3.80 10.92 10.63
CA TRP A 164 -4.81 10.03 10.04
C TRP A 164 -6.21 10.26 10.62
N GLY A 165 -6.31 10.82 11.83
CA GLY A 165 -7.55 11.19 12.51
C GLY A 165 -8.30 12.31 11.80
N ASP A 166 -7.57 13.32 11.30
CA ASP A 166 -8.13 14.41 10.49
C ASP A 166 -8.76 13.89 9.18
N LEU A 167 -8.14 12.87 8.57
CA LEU A 167 -8.69 12.24 7.38
C LEU A 167 -9.94 11.42 7.69
N ALA A 168 -9.94 10.64 8.77
CA ALA A 168 -11.10 9.89 9.25
C ALA A 168 -12.26 10.82 9.67
N ALA A 169 -11.98 12.04 10.14
CA ALA A 169 -13.02 13.02 10.44
C ALA A 169 -13.78 13.48 9.19
N ARG A 170 -13.12 13.53 8.03
CA ARG A 170 -13.75 13.88 6.75
C ARG A 170 -14.65 12.78 6.21
N GLU A 171 -14.32 11.51 6.48
CA GLU A 171 -15.21 10.38 6.16
C GLU A 171 -16.58 10.56 6.85
N ARG A 172 -16.58 10.91 8.14
CA ARG A 172 -17.83 11.09 8.92
C ARG A 172 -18.66 12.31 8.48
N ALA A 173 -18.06 13.22 7.72
CA ALA A 173 -18.70 14.45 7.26
C ALA A 173 -19.29 14.34 5.84
N ASN A 174 -19.06 13.21 5.13
CA ASN A 174 -19.71 12.87 3.87
C ASN A 174 -20.98 12.04 4.07
#